data_AF-A0A9E5YPP6-F1
#
_entry.id   AF-A0A9E5YPP6-F1
#
_cell.length_a   1.000
_cell.length_b   1.000
_cell.length_c   1.000
_cell.angle_alpha   90.00
_cell.angle_beta   90.00
_cell.angle_gamma   90.00
#
_symmetry.space_group_name_H-M   'P 1'
#
loop_
_entity.id
_entity.type
_entity.pdbx_description
1 polymer ?
#
loop_
_entity_poly.entity_id
_entity_poly.type
_entity_poly.pdbx_seq_one_letter_code
_entity_poly.pdbx_strand_id
1 'polypeptide(L)'
;MNGRFDFIENDTLKENIAIYVQYIVFLVSIEEEYDVGILTYSIYKDIVMHTAHVVESLINYKLQKLISDGDIAELDLVGYSDKFTNKKMIHRCDDSDDVYCFVRLSKTKNKIKGDTKFLELNRAGKKSGLLTTQMFTDCENIREMRNRIHLSGLSGVDDKYSKKDIVRIFKITERLIDRVRDFDI
;
A
#
# COMPACT_ATOMS: atom_id res chain seq x y z
N MET A 1 -6.54 -11.89 20.76
CA MET A 1 -6.06 -10.83 19.84
C MET A 1 -6.05 -9.44 20.47
N ASN A 2 -6.70 -9.21 21.62
CA ASN A 2 -6.63 -7.93 22.35
C ASN A 2 -5.17 -7.61 22.70
N GLY A 3 -4.68 -6.44 22.30
CA GLY A 3 -3.30 -6.00 22.55
C GLY A 3 -2.48 -5.67 21.30
N ARG A 4 -2.65 -6.42 20.20
CA ARG A 4 -1.66 -6.38 19.09
C ARG A 4 -1.68 -5.06 18.31
N PHE A 5 -2.80 -4.34 18.32
CA PHE A 5 -3.00 -3.10 17.57
C PHE A 5 -3.39 -1.94 18.50
N ASP A 6 -3.06 -2.02 19.78
CA ASP A 6 -3.46 -1.00 20.77
C ASP A 6 -2.77 0.36 20.52
N PHE A 7 -1.65 0.36 19.79
CA PHE A 7 -0.97 1.57 19.32
C PHE A 7 -1.75 2.34 18.23
N ILE A 8 -2.83 1.75 17.71
CA ILE A 8 -3.72 2.42 16.74
C ILE A 8 -4.77 3.22 17.52
N GLU A 9 -4.73 4.54 17.45
CA GLU A 9 -5.70 5.40 18.17
C GLU A 9 -7.08 5.44 17.50
N ASN A 10 -7.13 5.17 16.19
CA ASN A 10 -8.39 5.11 15.45
C ASN A 10 -9.09 3.77 15.68
N ASP A 11 -10.11 3.75 16.55
CA ASP A 11 -10.84 2.53 16.90
C ASP A 11 -11.54 1.87 15.71
N THR A 12 -12.08 2.65 14.77
CA THR A 12 -12.70 2.10 13.54
C THR A 12 -11.68 1.36 12.69
N LEU A 13 -10.48 1.93 12.53
CA LEU A 13 -9.41 1.27 11.78
C LEU A 13 -8.92 0.02 12.49
N LYS A 14 -8.75 0.09 13.82
CA LYS A 14 -8.34 -1.03 14.66
C LYS A 14 -9.31 -2.20 14.54
N GLU A 15 -10.61 -1.93 14.61
CA GLU A 15 -11.66 -2.95 14.46
C GLU A 15 -11.65 -3.55 13.05
N ASN A 16 -11.54 -2.73 12.01
CA ASN A 16 -11.46 -3.23 10.63
C ASN A 16 -10.23 -4.13 10.41
N ILE A 17 -9.06 -3.76 10.94
CA ILE A 17 -7.86 -4.59 10.88
C ILE A 17 -8.09 -5.90 11.65
N ALA A 18 -8.71 -5.84 12.84
CA ALA A 18 -9.02 -7.03 13.63
C ALA A 18 -9.92 -8.01 12.87
N ILE A 19 -10.96 -7.52 12.19
CA ILE A 19 -11.85 -8.33 11.34
C ILE A 19 -11.04 -9.01 10.22
N TYR A 20 -10.18 -8.29 9.50
CA TYR A 20 -9.35 -8.88 8.46
C TYR A 20 -8.39 -9.94 9.00
N VAL A 21 -7.76 -9.70 10.16
CA VAL A 21 -6.85 -10.66 10.79
C VAL A 21 -7.61 -11.91 11.27
N GLN A 22 -8.80 -11.76 11.84
CA GLN A 22 -9.65 -12.90 12.22
C GLN A 22 -10.05 -13.73 10.99
N TYR A 23 -10.41 -13.07 9.89
CA TYR A 23 -10.73 -13.77 8.64
C TYR A 23 -9.52 -14.52 8.07
N ILE A 24 -8.32 -13.92 8.11
CA ILE A 24 -7.08 -14.59 7.71
C ILE A 24 -6.84 -15.83 8.59
N VAL A 25 -7.00 -15.72 9.91
CA VAL A 25 -6.85 -16.87 10.82
C VAL A 25 -7.86 -17.96 10.50
N PHE A 26 -9.13 -17.60 10.27
CA PHE A 26 -10.15 -18.55 9.83
C PHE A 26 -9.74 -19.29 8.55
N LEU A 27 -9.24 -18.59 7.53
CA LEU A 27 -8.78 -19.18 6.28
C LEU A 27 -7.60 -20.14 6.48
N VAL A 28 -6.65 -19.78 7.36
CA VAL A 28 -5.54 -20.67 7.73
C VAL A 28 -6.05 -21.93 8.42
N SER A 29 -6.98 -21.81 9.38
CA SER A 29 -7.58 -22.96 10.05
C SER A 29 -8.28 -23.91 9.08
N ILE A 30 -9.04 -23.37 8.12
CA ILE A 30 -9.70 -24.18 7.09
C ILE A 30 -8.69 -24.95 6.22
N GLU A 31 -7.57 -24.32 5.85
CA GLU A 31 -6.51 -24.98 5.07
C GLU A 31 -5.78 -26.08 5.83
N GLU A 32 -5.63 -25.92 7.15
CA GLU A 32 -4.88 -26.87 7.98
C GLU A 32 -5.74 -28.05 8.47
N GLU A 33 -7.02 -27.82 8.73
CA GLU A 33 -7.93 -28.81 9.32
C GLU A 33 -8.65 -29.68 8.26
N TYR A 34 -8.79 -29.19 7.02
CA TYR A 34 -9.55 -29.86 5.97
C TYR A 34 -8.74 -30.06 4.69
N ASP A 35 -8.98 -31.18 3.99
CA ASP A 35 -8.48 -31.36 2.62
C ASP A 35 -9.34 -30.54 1.65
N VAL A 36 -8.90 -29.32 1.39
CA VAL A 36 -9.60 -28.34 0.55
C VAL A 36 -9.24 -28.43 -0.94
N GLY A 37 -8.31 -29.33 -1.32
CA GLY A 37 -7.98 -29.66 -2.71
C GLY A 37 -7.74 -28.43 -3.61
N ILE A 38 -8.60 -28.25 -4.61
CA ILE A 38 -8.49 -27.14 -5.59
C ILE A 38 -8.71 -25.76 -4.92
N LEU A 39 -9.40 -25.71 -3.78
CA LEU A 39 -9.70 -24.46 -3.07
C LEU A 39 -8.51 -23.91 -2.29
N THR A 40 -7.46 -24.72 -2.02
CA THR A 40 -6.21 -24.27 -1.36
C THR A 40 -5.69 -22.98 -1.98
N TYR A 41 -5.75 -22.92 -3.31
CA TYR A 41 -5.24 -21.78 -4.04
C TYR A 41 -6.06 -20.51 -3.83
N SER A 42 -7.39 -20.63 -3.86
CA SER A 42 -8.30 -19.52 -3.57
C SER A 42 -8.12 -19.02 -2.14
N ILE A 43 -7.96 -19.94 -1.18
CA ILE A 43 -7.68 -19.61 0.22
C ILE A 43 -6.38 -18.81 0.32
N TYR A 44 -5.31 -19.25 -0.33
CA TYR A 44 -4.04 -18.52 -0.33
C TYR A 44 -4.16 -17.14 -0.99
N LYS A 45 -4.91 -17.01 -2.09
CA LYS A 45 -5.21 -15.71 -2.71
C LYS A 45 -5.89 -14.76 -1.72
N ASP A 46 -6.92 -15.22 -1.03
CA ASP A 46 -7.65 -14.40 -0.07
C ASP A 46 -6.75 -14.00 1.10
N ILE A 47 -5.93 -14.93 1.64
CA ILE A 47 -4.94 -14.61 2.67
C ILE A 47 -3.98 -13.50 2.20
N VAL A 48 -3.42 -13.62 0.99
CA VAL A 48 -2.51 -12.62 0.41
C VAL A 48 -3.20 -11.26 0.30
N MET A 49 -4.43 -11.24 -0.23
CA MET A 49 -5.21 -10.03 -0.45
C MET A 49 -5.55 -9.31 0.85
N HIS A 50 -6.08 -10.04 1.83
CA HIS A 50 -6.42 -9.44 3.13
C HIS A 50 -5.18 -9.02 3.91
N THR A 51 -4.08 -9.77 3.81
CA THR A 51 -2.83 -9.36 4.45
C THR A 51 -2.25 -8.10 3.81
N ALA A 52 -2.35 -7.96 2.48
CA ALA A 52 -1.96 -6.74 1.79
C ALA A 52 -2.77 -5.53 2.26
N HIS A 53 -4.09 -5.67 2.45
CA HIS A 53 -4.92 -4.60 3.01
C HIS A 53 -4.48 -4.20 4.43
N VAL A 54 -4.17 -5.17 5.29
CA VAL A 54 -3.64 -4.88 6.64
C VAL A 54 -2.31 -4.11 6.55
N VAL A 55 -1.39 -4.53 5.70
CA VAL A 55 -0.10 -3.84 5.46
C VAL A 55 -0.32 -2.41 4.97
N GLU A 56 -1.19 -2.21 3.97
CA GLU A 56 -1.56 -0.88 3.45
C GLU A 56 -2.11 0.03 4.54
N SER A 57 -3.05 -0.48 5.32
CA SER A 57 -3.68 0.25 6.42
C SER A 57 -2.68 0.67 7.50
N LEU A 58 -1.74 -0.20 7.87
CA LEU A 58 -0.73 0.10 8.89
C LEU A 58 0.25 1.20 8.42
N ILE A 59 0.71 1.13 7.18
CA ILE A 59 1.59 2.14 6.60
C ILE A 59 0.86 3.49 6.51
N ASN A 60 -0.37 3.48 6.00
CA ASN A 60 -1.18 4.69 5.88
C ASN A 60 -1.43 5.33 7.25
N TYR A 61 -1.84 4.53 8.25
CA TYR A 61 -2.06 5.00 9.62
C TYR A 61 -0.84 5.73 10.18
N LYS A 62 0.35 5.10 10.14
CA LYS A 62 1.53 5.71 10.75
C LYS A 62 1.98 6.95 10.00
N LEU A 63 1.90 6.96 8.67
CA LEU A 63 2.19 8.16 7.89
C LEU A 63 1.23 9.32 8.22
N GLN A 64 -0.07 9.04 8.32
CA GLN A 64 -1.04 10.06 8.72
C GLN A 64 -0.81 10.58 10.13
N LYS A 65 -0.44 9.69 11.07
CA LYS A 65 -0.09 10.08 12.43
C LYS A 65 1.12 11.02 12.45
N LEU A 66 2.22 10.65 11.80
CA LEU A 66 3.44 11.49 11.71
C LEU A 66 3.17 12.85 11.05
N ILE A 67 2.28 12.90 10.05
CA ILE A 67 1.87 14.17 9.42
C ILE A 67 1.02 15.00 10.39
N SER A 68 0.08 14.36 11.09
CA SER A 68 -0.82 15.02 12.05
C SER A 68 -0.07 15.57 13.27
N ASP A 69 0.91 14.81 13.75
CA ASP A 69 1.73 15.16 14.91
C ASP A 69 2.79 16.22 14.55
N GLY A 70 2.99 16.47 13.24
CA GLY A 70 3.88 17.51 12.72
C GLY A 70 5.33 17.06 12.52
N ASP A 71 5.62 15.78 12.74
CA ASP A 71 6.97 15.19 12.60
C ASP A 71 7.46 15.19 11.16
N ILE A 72 6.53 15.11 10.19
CA ILE A 72 6.85 15.14 8.77
C ILE A 72 5.89 16.06 8.02
N ALA A 73 6.44 16.94 7.18
CA ALA A 73 5.62 17.66 6.22
C ALA A 73 5.15 16.73 5.09
N GLU A 74 3.84 16.64 4.89
CA GLU A 74 3.23 15.81 3.82
C GLU A 74 3.88 16.06 2.44
N LEU A 75 4.27 17.30 2.18
CA LEU A 75 5.00 17.76 1.00
C LEU A 75 6.29 16.97 0.69
N ASP A 76 7.03 16.58 1.72
CA ASP A 76 8.31 15.87 1.57
C ASP A 76 8.10 14.43 1.08
N LEU A 77 6.91 13.89 1.33
CA LEU A 77 6.54 12.53 0.95
C LEU A 77 6.02 12.47 -0.50
N VAL A 78 5.06 13.32 -0.84
CA VAL A 78 4.32 13.23 -2.11
C VAL A 78 4.88 14.16 -3.20
N GLY A 79 5.58 15.22 -2.82
CA GLY A 79 6.18 16.20 -3.73
C GLY A 79 5.15 17.08 -4.45
N TYR A 80 5.62 17.78 -5.48
CA TYR A 80 4.78 18.65 -6.31
C TYR A 80 4.38 17.95 -7.60
N SER A 81 3.18 18.26 -8.09
CA SER A 81 2.80 18.00 -9.48
C SER A 81 2.59 19.32 -10.19
N ASP A 82 3.29 19.48 -11.30
CA ASP A 82 3.05 20.57 -12.22
C ASP A 82 1.92 20.21 -13.17
N LYS A 83 0.94 21.09 -13.23
CA LYS A 83 -0.09 21.08 -14.27
C LYS A 83 0.05 22.35 -15.09
N PHE A 84 0.24 22.20 -16.38
CA PHE A 84 0.23 23.33 -17.31
C PHE A 84 -1.21 23.54 -17.79
N THR A 85 -1.74 24.75 -17.61
CA THR A 85 -3.10 25.13 -18.02
C THR A 85 -3.05 26.40 -18.86
N ASN A 86 -4.19 26.81 -19.41
CA ASN A 86 -4.32 28.03 -20.21
C ASN A 86 -3.31 28.09 -21.37
N LYS A 87 -3.25 27.01 -22.15
CA LYS A 87 -2.45 26.98 -23.39
C LYS A 87 -2.94 28.09 -24.32
N LYS A 88 -2.07 29.07 -24.59
CA LYS A 88 -2.35 30.18 -25.51
C LYS A 88 -1.19 30.32 -26.49
N MET A 89 -1.47 30.25 -27.79
CA MET A 89 -0.49 30.57 -28.83
C MET A 89 -0.18 32.06 -28.74
N ILE A 90 1.08 32.42 -28.55
CA ILE A 90 1.54 33.81 -28.42
C ILE A 90 2.23 34.32 -29.67
N HIS A 91 2.80 33.41 -30.47
CA HIS A 91 3.45 33.77 -31.71
C HIS A 91 3.48 32.55 -32.65
N ARG A 92 3.38 32.81 -33.95
CA ARG A 92 3.66 31.82 -34.98
C ARG A 92 4.97 32.24 -35.66
N CYS A 93 5.97 31.37 -35.60
CA CYS A 93 7.27 31.64 -36.21
C CYS A 93 7.22 31.42 -37.72
N ASP A 94 6.59 30.32 -38.17
CA ASP A 94 6.36 29.97 -39.58
C ASP A 94 5.18 28.98 -39.72
N ASP A 95 5.03 28.32 -40.87
CA ASP A 95 3.93 27.37 -41.12
C ASP A 95 4.02 26.07 -40.30
N SER A 96 5.17 25.80 -39.65
CA SER A 96 5.44 24.58 -38.87
C SER A 96 5.63 24.82 -37.38
N ASP A 97 6.05 26.03 -36.98
CA ASP A 97 6.47 26.33 -35.62
C ASP A 97 5.56 27.39 -34.95
N ASP A 98 4.89 26.96 -33.89
CA ASP A 98 4.06 27.79 -33.03
C ASP A 98 4.68 27.91 -31.63
N VAL A 99 4.74 29.13 -31.10
CA VAL A 99 5.14 29.42 -29.72
C VAL A 99 3.90 29.51 -28.84
N TYR A 100 3.87 28.68 -27.79
CA TYR A 100 2.79 28.64 -26.81
C TYR A 100 3.24 29.15 -25.45
N CYS A 101 2.37 29.93 -24.82
CA CYS A 101 2.44 30.26 -23.41
C CYS A 101 1.53 29.31 -22.61
N PHE A 102 2.00 28.92 -21.43
CA PHE A 102 1.26 28.11 -20.47
C PHE A 102 1.35 28.73 -19.08
N VAL A 103 0.30 28.59 -18.30
CA VAL A 103 0.33 28.85 -16.86
C VAL A 103 0.74 27.57 -16.15
N ARG A 104 1.85 27.59 -15.42
CA ARG A 104 2.26 26.47 -14.54
C ARG A 104 1.54 26.59 -13.21
N LEU A 105 0.62 25.67 -12.94
CA LEU A 105 0.06 25.46 -11.62
C LEU A 105 0.87 24.38 -10.91
N SER A 106 1.68 24.78 -9.93
CA SER A 106 2.30 23.82 -9.03
C SER A 106 1.33 23.56 -7.89
N LYS A 107 0.80 22.34 -7.82
CA LYS A 107 -0.02 21.89 -6.69
C LYS A 107 0.75 20.81 -5.95
N THR A 108 0.57 20.74 -4.63
CA THR A 108 0.90 19.55 -3.84
C THR A 108 0.32 18.34 -4.57
N LYS A 109 1.18 17.39 -4.92
CA LYS A 109 0.71 16.12 -5.47
C LYS A 109 -0.14 15.43 -4.39
N ASN A 110 -1.19 14.74 -4.81
CA ASN A 110 -2.15 13.97 -4.00
C ASN A 110 -1.79 13.83 -2.52
N LYS A 111 -2.61 14.40 -1.64
CA LYS A 111 -2.52 14.16 -0.19
C LYS A 111 -2.57 12.67 0.12
N ILE A 112 -1.86 12.23 1.16
CA ILE A 112 -2.01 10.89 1.70
C ILE A 112 -3.39 10.81 2.33
N LYS A 113 -4.23 9.95 1.78
CA LYS A 113 -5.64 9.77 2.13
C LYS A 113 -5.95 8.28 2.25
N GLY A 114 -7.18 7.95 2.66
CA GLY A 114 -7.64 6.57 2.76
C GLY A 114 -7.59 5.79 1.44
N ASP A 115 -7.65 6.48 0.29
CA ASP A 115 -7.65 5.90 -1.06
C ASP A 115 -6.28 5.95 -1.76
N THR A 116 -5.21 6.35 -1.06
CA THR A 116 -3.85 6.36 -1.62
C THR A 116 -3.42 4.96 -2.03
N LYS A 117 -2.86 4.85 -3.24
CA LYS A 117 -2.48 3.55 -3.81
C LYS A 117 -1.33 2.92 -3.02
N PHE A 118 -1.34 1.60 -2.89
CA PHE A 118 -0.28 0.84 -2.20
C PHE A 118 1.15 1.24 -2.62
N LEU A 119 1.41 1.37 -3.92
CA LEU A 119 2.73 1.79 -4.41
C LEU A 119 3.15 3.18 -3.89
N GLU A 120 2.20 4.11 -3.79
CA GLU A 120 2.45 5.46 -3.28
C GLU A 120 2.70 5.42 -1.77
N LEU A 121 1.95 4.60 -1.02
CA LEU A 121 2.19 4.36 0.40
C LEU A 121 3.57 3.77 0.67
N ASN A 122 3.99 2.75 -0.08
CA ASN A 122 5.33 2.16 0.06
C ASN A 122 6.43 3.19 -0.21
N ARG A 123 6.27 4.02 -1.25
CA ARG A 123 7.23 5.08 -1.58
C ARG A 123 7.29 6.14 -0.49
N ALA A 124 6.14 6.59 0.02
CA ALA A 124 6.06 7.54 1.11
C ALA A 124 6.69 6.96 2.39
N GLY A 125 6.38 5.71 2.74
CA GLY A 125 6.96 5.00 3.87
C GLY A 125 8.48 4.86 3.79
N LYS A 126 9.04 4.66 2.59
CA LYS A 126 10.49 4.65 2.39
C LYS A 126 11.10 6.05 2.58
N LYS A 127 10.45 7.08 2.03
CA LYS A 127 10.94 8.47 2.14
C LYS A 127 10.91 9.00 3.56
N SER A 128 9.90 8.62 4.35
CA SER A 128 9.77 9.01 5.76
C SER A 128 10.76 8.28 6.68
N GLY A 129 11.43 7.23 6.21
CA GLY A 129 12.25 6.35 7.05
C GLY A 129 11.44 5.30 7.84
N LEU A 130 10.11 5.31 7.73
CA LEU A 130 9.26 4.26 8.33
C LEU A 130 9.65 2.88 7.80
N LEU A 131 9.80 2.76 6.48
CA LEU A 131 10.24 1.54 5.82
C LEU A 131 11.74 1.62 5.51
N THR A 132 12.50 0.69 6.08
CA THR A 132 13.88 0.44 5.63
C THR A 132 13.90 -0.03 4.18
N THR A 133 15.05 0.02 3.52
CA THR A 133 15.18 -0.49 2.13
C THR A 133 14.70 -1.93 2.00
N GLN A 134 15.00 -2.79 2.97
CA GLN A 134 14.53 -4.18 2.95
C GLN A 134 13.02 -4.27 3.15
N MET A 135 12.45 -3.53 4.10
CA MET A 135 11.00 -3.54 4.34
C MET A 135 10.23 -2.99 3.15
N PHE A 136 10.75 -1.96 2.48
CA PHE A 136 10.17 -1.46 1.23
C PHE A 136 10.10 -2.55 0.16
N THR A 137 11.20 -3.26 -0.07
CA THR A 137 11.24 -4.39 -1.02
C THR A 137 10.26 -5.49 -0.61
N ASP A 138 10.19 -5.82 0.67
CA ASP A 138 9.25 -6.81 1.20
C ASP A 138 7.79 -6.41 0.98
N CYS A 139 7.44 -5.14 1.23
CA CYS A 139 6.08 -4.62 1.00
C CYS A 139 5.73 -4.53 -0.49
N GLU A 140 6.69 -4.21 -1.36
CA GLU A 140 6.50 -4.26 -2.82
C GLU A 140 6.24 -5.69 -3.30
N ASN A 141 6.93 -6.69 -2.74
CA ASN A 141 6.64 -8.10 -3.05
C ASN A 141 5.20 -8.47 -2.68
N ILE A 142 4.70 -8.05 -1.51
CA ILE A 142 3.30 -8.26 -1.10
C ILE A 142 2.34 -7.58 -2.09
N ARG A 143 2.63 -6.32 -2.46
CA ARG A 143 1.83 -5.58 -3.45
C ARG A 143 1.77 -6.30 -4.79
N GLU A 144 2.90 -6.80 -5.29
CA GLU A 144 2.98 -7.53 -6.55
C GLU A 144 2.21 -8.84 -6.49
N MET A 145 2.31 -9.59 -5.39
CA MET A 145 1.50 -10.79 -5.17
C MET A 145 0.01 -10.43 -5.20
N ARG A 146 -0.42 -9.44 -4.41
CA ARG A 146 -1.83 -9.00 -4.43
C ARG A 146 -2.30 -8.60 -5.83
N ASN A 147 -1.49 -7.88 -6.60
CA ASN A 147 -1.85 -7.46 -7.96
C ASN A 147 -2.00 -8.61 -8.96
N ARG A 148 -1.28 -9.72 -8.76
CA ARG A 148 -1.41 -10.93 -9.60
C ARG A 148 -2.72 -11.67 -9.37
N ILE A 149 -3.45 -11.37 -8.29
CA ILE A 149 -4.75 -12.00 -8.01
C ILE A 149 -5.82 -11.59 -9.03
N HIS A 150 -5.71 -10.41 -9.64
CA HIS A 150 -6.66 -9.92 -10.63
C HIS A 150 -6.70 -10.85 -11.87
N LEU A 151 -7.81 -11.58 -12.02
CA LEU A 151 -8.02 -12.59 -13.06
C LEU A 151 -7.80 -12.06 -14.49
N SER A 152 -8.10 -10.79 -14.74
CA SER A 152 -7.94 -10.13 -16.03
C SER A 152 -6.49 -9.95 -16.48
N GLY A 153 -5.50 -10.13 -15.58
CA GLY A 153 -4.08 -10.06 -15.88
C GLY A 153 -3.40 -11.41 -16.09
N LEU A 154 -4.14 -12.52 -16.00
CA LEU A 154 -3.58 -13.87 -16.04
C LEU A 154 -3.57 -14.43 -17.47
N SER A 155 -2.40 -14.89 -17.93
CA SER A 155 -2.23 -15.54 -19.24
C SER A 155 -2.38 -17.07 -19.18
N GLY A 156 -2.77 -17.63 -18.05
CA GLY A 156 -2.89 -19.08 -17.79
C GLY A 156 -3.47 -19.38 -16.41
N VAL A 157 -3.61 -20.68 -16.09
CA VAL A 157 -3.99 -21.12 -14.73
C VAL A 157 -2.91 -20.64 -13.77
N ASP A 158 -3.34 -19.83 -12.81
CA ASP A 158 -2.49 -19.25 -11.79
C ASP A 158 -2.64 -20.14 -10.57
N ASP A 159 -1.62 -20.94 -10.27
CA ASP A 159 -1.51 -21.91 -9.17
C ASP A 159 -0.27 -21.64 -8.30
N LYS A 160 0.25 -20.40 -8.38
CA LYS A 160 1.63 -20.08 -8.01
C LYS A 160 1.87 -19.79 -6.52
N TYR A 161 0.82 -19.73 -5.71
CA TYR A 161 0.95 -19.47 -4.27
C TYR A 161 1.20 -20.77 -3.53
N SER A 162 2.25 -20.77 -2.72
CA SER A 162 2.58 -21.89 -1.84
C SER A 162 2.43 -21.50 -0.37
N LYS A 163 2.32 -22.50 0.51
CA LYS A 163 2.37 -22.29 1.96
C LYS A 163 3.60 -21.50 2.41
N LYS A 164 4.74 -21.67 1.71
CA LYS A 164 5.98 -20.91 1.99
C LYS A 164 5.79 -19.41 1.74
N ASP A 165 5.02 -19.05 0.72
CA ASP A 165 4.73 -17.65 0.41
C ASP A 165 3.84 -17.03 1.48
N ILE A 166 2.82 -17.76 1.94
CA ILE A 166 1.95 -17.34 3.04
C ILE A 166 2.75 -17.09 4.33
N VAL A 167 3.60 -18.05 4.72
CA VAL A 167 4.47 -17.92 5.89
C VAL A 167 5.42 -16.73 5.75
N ARG A 168 5.97 -16.50 4.54
CA ARG A 168 6.84 -15.36 4.27
C ARG A 168 6.10 -14.04 4.44
N ILE A 169 4.88 -13.93 3.89
CA ILE A 169 4.05 -12.72 4.03
C ILE A 169 3.78 -12.43 5.50
N PHE A 170 3.35 -13.43 6.28
CA PHE A 170 3.10 -13.22 7.70
C PHE A 170 4.32 -12.69 8.43
N LYS A 171 5.50 -13.30 8.22
CA LYS A 171 6.76 -12.79 8.82
C LYS A 171 7.06 -11.34 8.44
N ILE A 172 6.80 -10.95 7.20
CA ILE A 172 6.96 -9.55 6.76
C ILE A 172 5.98 -8.65 7.50
N THR A 173 4.70 -9.03 7.56
CA THR A 173 3.65 -8.29 8.24
C THR A 173 3.92 -8.13 9.74
N GLU A 174 4.41 -9.17 10.41
CA GLU A 174 4.77 -9.09 11.84
C GLU A 174 5.88 -8.06 12.08
N ARG A 175 6.96 -8.11 11.29
CA ARG A 175 8.02 -7.09 11.36
C ARG A 175 7.51 -5.69 11.08
N LEU A 176 6.57 -5.55 10.15
CA LEU A 176 5.96 -4.26 9.85
C LEU A 176 5.10 -3.76 11.02
N ILE A 177 4.32 -4.62 11.66
CA ILE A 177 3.52 -4.26 12.84
C ILE A 177 4.43 -3.72 13.93
N ASP A 178 5.51 -4.44 14.26
CA ASP A 178 6.48 -3.99 15.27
C ASP A 178 7.12 -2.67 14.87
N ARG A 179 7.56 -2.54 13.61
CA ARG A 179 8.11 -1.29 13.10
C ARG A 179 7.13 -0.14 13.22
N VAL A 180 5.87 -0.33 12.86
CA VAL A 180 4.86 0.73 12.90
C VAL A 180 4.55 1.15 14.34
N ARG A 181 4.52 0.19 15.27
CA ARG A 181 4.31 0.44 16.70
C ARG A 181 5.44 1.27 17.30
N ASP A 182 6.68 0.91 16.99
CA ASP A 182 7.88 1.40 17.70
C ASP A 182 8.63 2.52 16.94
N PHE A 183 8.20 2.88 15.73
CA PHE A 183 8.87 3.91 14.92
C PHE A 183 8.44 5.31 15.31
N ASP A 184 9.37 6.12 15.80
CA ASP A 184 9.18 7.57 15.98
C ASP A 184 10.38 8.31 15.35
N ILE A 185 10.27 9.63 15.20
CA ILE A 185 11.25 10.51 14.54
C ILE A 185 11.82 11.52 15.53
#